data_AF-A0A7V6HQY0-F1
#
_entry.id   AF-A0A7V6HQY0-F1
#
_cell.length_a   1.000
_cell.length_b   1.000
_cell.length_c   1.000
_cell.angle_alpha   90.00
_cell.angle_beta   90.00
_cell.angle_gamma   90.00
#
_symmetry.space_group_name_H-M   'P 1'
#
loop_
_entity.id
_entity.type
_entity.pdbx_description
1 polymer ?
#
loop_
_entity_poly.entity_id
_entity_poly.type
_entity_poly.pdbx_seq_one_letter_code
_entity_poly.pdbx_strand_id
1 'polypeptide(L)'
;MLKKIKDFLKLSGEPSFQPSVKVDCLWQEIQKLPHVLTKKVVLINKYLSQKAEAQPRDGFIVESGVGVIAETKRIMTTYYFLMNDTPENQEVFASFVNKFMETHRREIIGIDEMTLEKMVVNLLHQKRLLISCAESCTGGTLISRLISVPGASLVTQESYITYSDQAKTKILGIKQKYLEEFGTVSSEVAGKMAERVRIKAISDVGIGVTGYTTSDMPAPEDGLFYYGISFHDTLIVDKDCVEGTRDEMRFDQTTIILWRLLSVLKE
;
A
#
# COMPACT_ATOMS: atom_id res chain seq x y z
N MET A 1 4.34 16.74 -21.45
CA MET A 1 3.12 16.16 -20.84
C MET A 1 2.01 17.21 -20.74
N LEU A 2 2.20 18.29 -19.98
CA LEU A 2 1.21 19.36 -19.75
C LEU A 2 0.49 19.89 -21.00
N LYS A 3 1.24 20.20 -22.07
CA LYS A 3 0.65 20.64 -23.35
C LYS A 3 -0.36 19.63 -23.91
N LYS A 4 -0.03 18.33 -23.87
CA LYS A 4 -0.92 17.25 -24.36
C LYS A 4 -2.21 17.16 -23.56
N ILE A 5 -2.13 17.32 -22.23
CA ILE A 5 -3.31 17.30 -21.34
C ILE A 5 -4.23 18.49 -21.64
N LYS A 6 -3.67 19.69 -21.82
CA LYS A 6 -4.47 20.85 -22.21
C LYS A 6 -5.13 20.69 -23.56
N ASP A 7 -4.38 20.24 -24.56
CA ASP A 7 -4.88 20.08 -25.93
C ASP A 7 -6.03 19.06 -25.91
N PHE A 8 -5.89 18.00 -25.11
CA PHE A 8 -6.95 17.01 -24.87
C PHE A 8 -8.18 17.60 -24.16
N LEU A 9 -7.99 18.36 -23.08
CA LEU A 9 -9.07 19.02 -22.31
C LEU A 9 -9.60 20.30 -22.98
N LYS A 10 -9.02 20.75 -24.10
CA LYS A 10 -9.33 22.01 -24.79
C LYS A 10 -9.26 23.25 -23.89
N LEU A 11 -8.31 23.30 -22.96
CA LEU A 11 -8.16 24.40 -22.01
C LEU A 11 -7.51 25.65 -22.64
N SER A 12 -8.10 26.84 -22.43
CA SER A 12 -7.52 28.13 -22.83
C SER A 12 -6.60 28.71 -21.75
N GLY A 13 -5.39 29.15 -22.11
CA GLY A 13 -4.44 29.86 -21.23
C GLY A 13 -3.12 29.11 -20.94
N GLU A 14 -2.08 29.85 -20.53
CA GLU A 14 -0.83 29.29 -20.00
C GLU A 14 -0.95 29.04 -18.49
N PRO A 15 -0.80 27.80 -18.01
CA PRO A 15 -0.77 27.52 -16.61
C PRO A 15 0.59 27.90 -16.10
N SER A 16 0.61 28.56 -14.95
CA SER A 16 1.80 28.81 -14.17
C SER A 16 2.28 27.52 -13.50
N PHE A 17 2.71 26.53 -14.28
CA PHE A 17 3.33 25.31 -13.76
C PHE A 17 4.79 25.26 -14.17
N GLN A 18 5.67 25.27 -13.18
CA GLN A 18 7.11 25.16 -13.41
C GLN A 18 7.46 23.78 -14.02
N PRO A 19 8.56 23.64 -14.78
CA PRO A 19 8.93 22.38 -15.44
C PRO A 19 9.17 21.19 -14.49
N SER A 20 9.32 21.43 -13.19
CA SER A 20 9.54 20.44 -12.12
C SER A 20 8.24 19.94 -11.44
N VAL A 21 7.07 20.30 -11.96
CA VAL A 21 5.79 19.96 -11.34
C VAL A 21 5.55 18.45 -11.30
N LYS A 22 5.43 17.90 -10.08
CA LYS A 22 5.05 16.51 -9.81
C LYS A 22 3.62 16.26 -10.32
N VAL A 23 3.34 15.04 -10.78
CA VAL A 23 2.00 14.69 -11.31
C VAL A 23 0.91 14.92 -10.28
N ASP A 24 1.19 14.69 -8.99
CA ASP A 24 0.27 14.99 -7.88
C ASP A 24 -0.15 16.48 -7.82
N CYS A 25 0.78 17.40 -8.07
CA CYS A 25 0.48 18.83 -8.10
C CYS A 25 -0.38 19.20 -9.31
N LEU A 26 -0.08 18.59 -10.47
CA LEU A 26 -0.91 18.76 -11.66
C LEU A 26 -2.33 18.21 -11.43
N TRP A 27 -2.45 17.08 -10.74
CA TRP A 27 -3.74 16.48 -10.42
C TRP A 27 -4.63 17.40 -9.59
N GLN A 28 -4.09 18.03 -8.55
CA GLN A 28 -4.82 18.99 -7.71
C GLN A 28 -5.39 20.17 -8.52
N GLU A 29 -4.72 20.55 -9.60
CA GLU A 29 -5.13 21.66 -10.45
C GLU A 29 -6.16 21.21 -11.49
N ILE A 30 -6.00 20.00 -12.04
CA ILE A 30 -7.01 19.36 -12.90
C ILE A 30 -8.34 19.23 -12.16
N GLN A 31 -8.32 18.84 -10.88
CA GLN A 31 -9.54 18.70 -10.07
C GLN A 31 -10.29 20.01 -9.82
N LYS A 32 -9.64 21.17 -10.00
CA LYS A 32 -10.27 22.49 -9.87
C LYS A 32 -10.95 22.95 -11.16
N LEU A 33 -10.70 22.28 -12.28
CA LEU A 33 -11.27 22.67 -13.57
C LEU A 33 -12.76 22.32 -13.60
N PRO A 34 -13.64 23.26 -13.99
CA PRO A 34 -15.04 22.94 -14.19
C PRO A 34 -15.19 22.02 -15.40
N HIS A 35 -16.19 21.15 -15.37
CA HIS A 35 -16.55 20.27 -16.48
C HIS A 35 -15.45 19.28 -16.90
N VAL A 36 -14.72 18.72 -15.93
CA VAL A 36 -13.77 17.63 -16.17
C VAL A 36 -14.11 16.45 -15.27
N LEU A 37 -14.41 15.31 -15.88
CA LEU A 37 -14.54 14.03 -15.20
C LEU A 37 -13.15 13.57 -14.79
N THR A 38 -13.01 13.15 -13.54
CA THR A 38 -11.74 12.69 -12.99
C THR A 38 -11.90 11.41 -12.20
N LYS A 39 -10.90 10.53 -12.26
CA LYS A 39 -10.76 9.40 -11.35
C LYS A 39 -9.29 9.12 -11.06
N LYS A 40 -8.94 8.89 -9.80
CA LYS A 40 -7.61 8.41 -9.39
C LYS A 40 -7.70 6.95 -8.94
N VAL A 41 -6.82 6.10 -9.44
CA VAL A 41 -6.70 4.70 -9.00
C VAL A 41 -5.24 4.37 -8.73
N VAL A 42 -4.94 3.75 -7.59
CA VAL A 42 -3.59 3.34 -7.21
C VAL A 42 -3.51 1.83 -7.20
N LEU A 43 -2.56 1.27 -7.95
CA LEU A 43 -2.28 -0.16 -7.98
C LEU A 43 -0.96 -0.48 -7.28
N ILE A 44 -0.89 -1.60 -6.58
CA ILE A 44 0.36 -2.25 -6.22
C ILE A 44 0.89 -3.00 -7.46
N ASN A 45 1.97 -2.51 -8.06
CA ASN A 45 2.44 -3.01 -9.36
C ASN A 45 3.59 -4.04 -9.24
N LYS A 46 4.14 -4.23 -8.03
CA LYS A 46 5.21 -5.19 -7.75
C LYS A 46 4.91 -6.62 -8.21
N TYR A 47 3.63 -7.01 -8.16
CA TYR A 47 3.18 -8.32 -8.65
C TYR A 47 2.64 -8.27 -10.10
N LEU A 48 2.41 -7.07 -10.65
CA LEU A 48 2.06 -6.88 -12.06
C LEU A 48 3.29 -6.96 -12.96
N SER A 49 4.44 -6.44 -12.49
CA SER A 49 5.70 -6.41 -13.26
C SER A 49 6.27 -7.80 -13.57
N GLN A 50 5.84 -8.85 -12.83
CA GLN A 50 6.20 -10.24 -13.10
C GLN A 50 5.45 -10.84 -14.32
N LYS A 51 4.40 -10.18 -14.81
CA LYS A 51 3.68 -10.57 -16.04
C LYS A 51 4.17 -9.67 -17.17
N ALA A 52 4.92 -10.24 -18.11
CA ALA A 52 5.68 -9.52 -19.15
C ALA A 52 4.86 -8.61 -20.10
N GLU A 53 3.52 -8.59 -20.01
CA GLU A 53 2.63 -7.92 -20.97
C GLU A 53 1.91 -6.67 -20.44
N ALA A 54 2.13 -6.24 -19.20
CA ALA A 54 1.36 -5.12 -18.62
C ALA A 54 2.21 -4.13 -17.80
N GLN A 55 3.41 -3.78 -18.27
CA GLN A 55 4.15 -2.70 -17.62
C GLN A 55 3.46 -1.35 -17.88
N PRO A 56 3.08 -0.60 -16.84
CA PRO A 56 2.53 0.74 -16.99
C PRO A 56 3.55 1.61 -17.72
N ARG A 57 3.15 2.24 -18.82
CA ARG A 57 3.99 3.25 -19.47
C ARG A 57 3.72 4.58 -18.81
N ASP A 58 4.63 4.99 -17.92
CA ASP A 58 4.62 6.31 -17.34
C ASP A 58 4.49 7.36 -18.45
N GLY A 59 3.55 8.30 -18.27
CA GLY A 59 3.24 9.23 -19.33
C GLY A 59 1.77 9.60 -19.40
N PHE A 60 1.42 10.27 -20.50
CA PHE A 60 0.05 10.61 -20.85
C PHE A 60 -0.30 9.98 -22.21
N ILE A 61 -1.39 9.22 -22.23
CA ILE A 61 -1.98 8.62 -23.42
C ILE A 61 -3.48 8.96 -23.50
N VAL A 62 -4.06 8.78 -24.68
CA VAL A 62 -5.51 8.84 -24.87
C VAL A 62 -5.97 7.48 -25.34
N GLU A 63 -6.88 6.87 -24.62
CA GLU A 63 -7.43 5.54 -24.89
C GLU A 63 -8.95 5.61 -24.84
N SER A 64 -9.62 5.19 -25.93
CA SER A 64 -11.09 5.26 -26.04
C SER A 64 -11.69 6.65 -25.71
N GLY A 65 -10.95 7.72 -26.02
CA GLY A 65 -11.36 9.10 -25.73
C GLY A 65 -11.10 9.56 -24.29
N VAL A 66 -10.59 8.69 -23.41
CA VAL A 66 -10.20 9.00 -22.04
C VAL A 66 -8.71 9.32 -22.00
N GLY A 67 -8.36 10.44 -21.37
CA GLY A 67 -6.96 10.77 -21.06
C GLY A 67 -6.50 9.96 -19.86
N VAL A 68 -5.39 9.25 -19.99
CA VAL A 68 -4.82 8.41 -18.93
C VAL A 68 -3.41 8.92 -18.64
N ILE A 69 -3.16 9.30 -17.39
CA ILE A 69 -1.82 9.58 -16.89
C ILE A 69 -1.43 8.44 -15.95
N ALA A 70 -0.30 7.80 -16.20
CA ALA A 70 0.30 6.84 -15.29
C ALA A 70 1.59 7.40 -14.71
N GLU A 71 1.75 7.28 -13.40
CA GLU A 71 2.98 7.62 -12.67
C GLU A 71 3.37 6.46 -11.76
N THR A 72 4.53 5.87 -12.03
CA THR A 72 5.07 4.77 -11.25
C THR A 72 6.05 5.29 -10.22
N LYS A 73 5.81 4.97 -8.95
CA LYS A 73 6.71 5.26 -7.83
C LYS A 73 6.95 3.96 -7.07
N ARG A 74 8.17 3.42 -7.23
CA ARG A 74 8.60 2.15 -6.60
C ARG A 74 7.61 1.02 -6.90
N ILE A 75 6.98 0.46 -5.88
CA ILE A 75 6.08 -0.70 -5.96
C ILE A 75 4.62 -0.34 -6.29
N MET A 76 4.34 0.92 -6.64
CA MET A 76 3.00 1.40 -6.92
C MET A 76 2.95 2.17 -8.23
N THR A 77 1.82 2.07 -8.92
CA THR A 77 1.48 2.97 -10.03
C THR A 77 0.18 3.68 -9.72
N THR A 78 0.19 5.00 -9.87
CA THR A 78 -1.01 5.82 -9.79
C THR A 78 -1.50 6.15 -11.20
N TYR A 79 -2.76 5.86 -11.45
CA TYR A 79 -3.48 6.18 -12.67
C TYR A 79 -4.43 7.33 -12.41
N TYR A 80 -4.38 8.31 -13.30
CA TYR A 80 -5.28 9.45 -13.33
C TYR A 80 -6.04 9.42 -14.65
N PHE A 81 -7.36 9.28 -14.56
CA PHE A 81 -8.27 9.31 -15.68
C PHE A 81 -8.91 10.68 -15.77
N LEU A 82 -8.96 11.25 -16.97
CA LEU A 82 -9.58 12.53 -17.24
C LEU A 82 -10.37 12.52 -18.55
N MET A 83 -11.50 13.21 -18.58
CA MET A 83 -12.31 13.43 -19.78
C MET A 83 -13.15 14.70 -19.62
N ASN A 84 -13.47 15.39 -20.71
CA ASN A 84 -14.39 16.54 -20.63
C ASN A 84 -15.78 16.04 -20.20
N ASP A 85 -16.44 16.77 -19.29
CA ASP A 85 -17.75 16.43 -18.77
C ASP A 85 -18.87 16.88 -19.72
N THR A 86 -19.34 15.94 -20.52
CA THR A 86 -20.54 16.06 -21.36
C THR A 86 -21.43 14.85 -21.09
N PRO A 87 -22.76 14.93 -21.34
CA PRO A 87 -23.66 13.79 -21.13
C PRO A 87 -23.19 12.50 -21.85
N GLU A 88 -22.66 12.61 -23.06
CA GLU A 88 -22.09 11.48 -23.82
C GLU A 88 -20.82 10.92 -23.16
N ASN A 89 -19.93 11.80 -22.67
CA ASN A 89 -18.66 11.40 -22.09
C ASN A 89 -18.81 10.74 -20.71
N GLN A 90 -19.87 11.05 -19.95
CA GLN A 90 -20.10 10.46 -18.63
C GLN A 90 -20.22 8.93 -18.70
N GLU A 91 -20.97 8.42 -19.69
CA GLU A 91 -21.13 6.98 -19.88
C GLU A 91 -19.84 6.30 -20.36
N VAL A 92 -19.15 6.92 -21.32
CA VAL A 92 -17.87 6.42 -21.85
C VAL A 92 -16.82 6.35 -20.75
N PHE A 93 -16.69 7.42 -19.95
CA PHE A 93 -15.75 7.51 -18.85
C PHE A 93 -16.03 6.46 -17.78
N ALA A 94 -17.29 6.33 -17.34
CA ALA A 94 -17.69 5.35 -16.34
C ALA A 94 -17.42 3.91 -16.81
N SER A 95 -17.80 3.59 -18.05
CA SER A 95 -17.57 2.28 -18.65
C SER A 95 -16.08 1.92 -18.70
N PHE A 96 -15.24 2.84 -19.19
CA PHE A 96 -13.79 2.65 -19.28
C PHE A 96 -13.15 2.43 -17.90
N VAL A 97 -13.43 3.32 -16.95
CA VAL A 97 -12.87 3.27 -15.59
C VAL A 97 -13.33 2.01 -14.85
N ASN A 98 -14.60 1.64 -14.95
CA ASN A 98 -15.11 0.42 -14.31
C ASN A 98 -14.46 -0.84 -14.87
N LYS A 99 -14.28 -0.92 -16.20
CA LYS A 99 -13.57 -2.03 -16.83
C LYS A 99 -12.11 -2.12 -16.37
N PHE A 100 -11.42 -0.97 -16.28
CA PHE A 100 -10.06 -0.92 -15.73
C PHE A 100 -10.02 -1.43 -14.29
N MET A 101 -10.91 -0.93 -13.43
CA MET A 101 -10.96 -1.33 -12.03
C MET A 101 -11.28 -2.81 -11.84
N GLU A 102 -12.21 -3.38 -12.62
CA GLU A 102 -12.52 -4.82 -12.54
C GLU A 102 -11.33 -5.67 -12.99
N THR A 103 -10.62 -5.23 -14.03
CA THR A 103 -9.42 -5.92 -14.55
C THR A 103 -8.30 -5.97 -13.50
N HIS A 104 -8.16 -4.91 -12.70
CA HIS A 104 -7.09 -4.76 -11.70
C HIS A 104 -7.59 -4.88 -10.25
N ARG A 105 -8.75 -5.50 -10.03
CA ARG A 105 -9.46 -5.48 -8.73
C ARG A 105 -8.63 -5.99 -7.54
N ARG A 106 -7.65 -6.87 -7.79
CA ARG A 106 -6.80 -7.46 -6.75
C ARG A 106 -5.62 -6.57 -6.39
N GLU A 107 -5.20 -5.74 -7.32
CA GLU A 107 -4.03 -4.88 -7.21
C GLU A 107 -4.39 -3.46 -6.76
N ILE A 108 -5.68 -3.10 -6.77
CA ILE A 108 -6.13 -1.79 -6.28
C ILE A 108 -5.88 -1.66 -4.77
N ILE A 109 -5.07 -0.66 -4.43
CA ILE A 109 -4.75 -0.24 -3.06
C ILE A 109 -5.23 1.19 -2.75
N GLY A 110 -5.86 1.86 -3.71
CA GLY A 110 -6.48 3.15 -3.47
C GLY A 110 -7.35 3.62 -4.63
N ILE A 111 -8.40 4.37 -4.30
CA ILE A 111 -9.32 5.00 -5.26
C ILE A 111 -9.67 6.38 -4.73
N ASP A 112 -9.36 7.43 -5.48
CA ASP A 112 -9.56 8.81 -5.06
C ASP A 112 -8.96 9.06 -3.66
N GLU A 113 -9.78 9.43 -2.67
CA GLU A 113 -9.39 9.66 -1.29
C GLU A 113 -9.31 8.38 -0.43
N MET A 114 -9.80 7.25 -0.95
CA MET A 114 -9.73 5.96 -0.28
C MET A 114 -8.31 5.41 -0.41
N THR A 115 -7.60 5.30 0.71
CA THR A 115 -6.25 4.72 0.78
C THR A 115 -6.31 3.29 1.30
N LEU A 116 -5.21 2.56 1.14
CA LEU A 116 -5.07 1.19 1.62
C LEU A 116 -5.36 1.07 3.13
N GLU A 117 -4.85 2.00 3.92
CA GLU A 117 -5.08 2.07 5.37
C GLU A 117 -6.56 2.25 5.67
N LYS A 118 -7.23 3.19 4.98
CA LYS A 118 -8.67 3.42 5.14
C LYS A 118 -9.47 2.17 4.78
N MET A 119 -9.10 1.47 3.69
CA MET A 119 -9.77 0.23 3.29
C MET A 119 -9.65 -0.83 4.39
N VAL A 120 -8.45 -1.01 4.95
CA VAL A 120 -8.21 -1.98 6.04
C VAL A 120 -8.97 -1.60 7.30
N VAL A 121 -8.85 -0.36 7.78
CA VAL A 121 -9.51 0.13 9.00
C VAL A 121 -11.03 0.03 8.87
N ASN A 122 -11.59 0.44 7.73
CA ASN A 122 -13.03 0.34 7.49
C ASN A 122 -13.51 -1.11 7.51
N LEU A 123 -12.77 -2.04 6.90
CA LEU A 123 -13.15 -3.45 6.84
C LEU A 123 -13.06 -4.11 8.22
N LEU A 124 -12.01 -3.82 8.99
CA LEU A 124 -11.88 -4.26 10.38
C LEU A 124 -13.05 -3.73 11.22
N HIS A 125 -13.39 -2.44 11.09
CA HIS A 125 -14.47 -1.83 11.84
C HIS A 125 -15.83 -2.45 11.49
N GLN A 126 -16.13 -2.63 10.20
CA GLN A 126 -17.34 -3.29 9.73
C GLN A 126 -17.49 -4.72 10.26
N LYS A 127 -16.38 -5.46 10.33
CA LYS A 127 -16.34 -6.83 10.87
C LYS A 127 -16.20 -6.88 12.40
N ARG A 128 -16.10 -5.74 13.08
CA ARG A 128 -15.84 -5.60 14.53
C ARG A 128 -14.58 -6.35 15.00
N LEU A 129 -13.54 -6.31 14.17
CA LEU A 129 -12.27 -6.97 14.44
C LEU A 129 -11.25 -5.98 15.01
N LEU A 130 -10.46 -6.46 15.95
CA LEU A 130 -9.29 -5.77 16.50
C LEU A 130 -8.00 -6.23 15.82
N ILE A 131 -7.06 -5.32 15.63
CA ILE A 131 -5.74 -5.58 15.06
C ILE A 131 -4.61 -5.10 15.98
N SER A 132 -3.52 -5.87 16.01
CA SER A 132 -2.27 -5.52 16.68
C SER A 132 -1.06 -5.95 15.88
N CYS A 133 0.02 -5.17 15.95
CA CYS A 133 1.26 -5.41 15.21
C CYS A 133 2.44 -5.62 16.17
N ALA A 134 3.30 -6.58 15.86
CA ALA A 134 4.65 -6.74 16.40
C ALA A 134 5.65 -6.35 15.31
N GLU A 135 6.30 -5.20 15.49
CA GLU A 135 7.16 -4.59 14.49
C GLU A 135 8.65 -4.66 14.88
N SER A 136 9.48 -5.15 13.95
CA SER A 136 10.94 -5.07 14.04
C SER A 136 11.46 -4.05 13.00
N CYS A 137 11.72 -4.47 11.76
CA CYS A 137 12.36 -3.63 10.74
C CYS A 137 11.54 -2.38 10.33
N THR A 138 10.21 -2.47 10.43
CA THR A 138 9.28 -1.37 10.12
C THR A 138 9.23 -0.29 11.20
N GLY A 139 9.66 -0.58 12.43
CA GLY A 139 9.87 0.42 13.48
C GLY A 139 8.64 1.21 13.91
N GLY A 140 7.43 0.68 13.74
CA GLY A 140 6.18 1.38 14.05
C GLY A 140 5.48 1.99 12.84
N THR A 141 6.08 1.93 11.65
CA THR A 141 5.48 2.46 10.42
C THR A 141 4.16 1.77 10.09
N LEU A 142 4.02 0.47 10.37
CA LEU A 142 2.78 -0.26 10.03
C LEU A 142 1.62 0.25 10.88
N ILE A 143 1.81 0.27 12.20
CA ILE A 143 0.76 0.72 13.11
C ILE A 143 0.50 2.22 12.97
N SER A 144 1.54 3.04 12.76
CA SER A 144 1.43 4.48 12.54
C SER A 144 0.52 4.80 11.34
N ARG A 145 0.67 4.06 10.24
CA ARG A 145 -0.19 4.19 9.05
C ARG A 145 -1.66 3.87 9.36
N LEU A 146 -1.92 2.79 10.10
CA LEU A 146 -3.28 2.42 10.50
C LEU A 146 -3.91 3.48 11.42
N ILE A 147 -3.20 3.94 12.46
CA ILE A 147 -3.73 4.90 13.43
C ILE A 147 -3.87 6.32 12.88
N SER A 148 -3.25 6.62 11.74
CA SER A 148 -3.44 7.89 11.02
C SER A 148 -4.84 7.99 10.40
N VAL A 149 -5.60 6.89 10.32
CA VAL A 149 -6.97 6.89 9.81
C VAL A 149 -7.95 7.31 10.91
N PRO A 150 -8.83 8.31 10.68
CA PRO A 150 -9.88 8.65 11.63
C PRO A 150 -10.74 7.43 12.00
N GLY A 151 -10.93 7.19 13.30
CA GLY A 151 -11.67 6.03 13.82
C GLY A 151 -10.83 4.78 14.06
N ALA A 152 -9.52 4.81 13.80
CA ALA A 152 -8.64 3.66 14.04
C ALA A 152 -8.60 3.17 15.50
N SER A 153 -8.95 4.01 16.48
CA SER A 153 -9.10 3.60 17.89
C SER A 153 -10.20 2.55 18.11
N LEU A 154 -11.12 2.38 17.16
CA LEU A 154 -12.17 1.36 17.21
C LEU A 154 -11.66 -0.04 16.82
N VAL A 155 -10.51 -0.12 16.15
CA VAL A 155 -9.94 -1.37 15.64
C VAL A 155 -8.55 -1.65 16.20
N THR A 156 -7.88 -0.66 16.78
CA THR A 156 -6.53 -0.81 17.32
C THR A 156 -6.53 -0.41 18.80
N GLN A 157 -6.13 -1.33 19.67
CA GLN A 157 -5.97 -1.06 21.11
C GLN A 157 -4.48 -0.91 21.48
N GLU A 158 -3.67 -1.87 21.08
CA GLU A 158 -2.24 -1.89 21.37
C GLU A 158 -1.44 -2.58 20.27
N SER A 159 -0.14 -2.31 20.24
CA SER A 159 0.86 -2.89 19.34
C SER A 159 2.24 -2.72 19.94
N TYR A 160 3.20 -3.51 19.48
CA TYR A 160 4.52 -3.61 20.07
C TYR A 160 5.62 -3.40 19.04
N ILE A 161 6.58 -2.55 19.38
CA ILE A 161 7.85 -2.49 18.66
C ILE A 161 8.83 -3.40 19.40
N THR A 162 9.18 -4.53 18.77
CA THR A 162 10.08 -5.55 19.35
C THR A 162 11.36 -5.66 18.54
N TYR A 163 12.09 -4.55 18.46
CA TYR A 163 13.29 -4.42 17.62
C TYR A 163 14.41 -5.39 18.01
N SER A 164 14.65 -5.60 19.31
CA SER A 164 15.67 -6.53 19.81
C SER A 164 15.11 -7.91 20.16
N ASP A 165 15.97 -8.92 20.16
CA ASP A 165 15.64 -10.28 20.60
C ASP A 165 15.16 -10.31 22.06
N GLN A 166 15.76 -9.47 22.91
CA GLN A 166 15.31 -9.29 24.28
C GLN A 166 13.87 -8.74 24.33
N ALA A 167 13.50 -7.80 23.45
CA ALA A 167 12.14 -7.29 23.38
C ALA A 167 11.16 -8.36 22.88
N LYS A 168 11.53 -9.13 21.85
CA LYS A 168 10.75 -10.29 21.37
C LYS A 168 10.51 -11.30 22.49
N THR A 169 11.53 -11.56 23.31
CA THR A 169 11.42 -12.48 24.45
C THR A 169 10.57 -11.90 25.58
N LYS A 170 10.85 -10.66 26.02
CA LYS A 170 10.18 -10.03 27.16
C LYS A 170 8.70 -9.75 26.89
N ILE A 171 8.39 -9.18 25.73
CA ILE A 171 7.05 -8.66 25.41
C ILE A 171 6.19 -9.77 24.81
N LEU A 172 6.68 -10.40 23.74
CA LEU A 172 5.93 -11.42 23.02
C LEU A 172 6.06 -12.80 23.68
N GLY A 173 7.08 -13.05 24.51
CA GLY A 173 7.30 -14.36 25.13
C GLY A 173 7.85 -15.40 24.14
N ILE A 174 8.49 -14.96 23.06
CA ILE A 174 9.21 -15.86 22.15
C ILE A 174 10.47 -16.31 22.87
N LYS A 175 10.69 -17.62 23.03
CA LYS A 175 11.84 -18.11 23.80
C LYS A 175 13.13 -17.79 23.05
N GLN A 176 14.18 -17.39 23.77
CA GLN A 176 15.50 -17.12 23.20
C GLN A 176 16.01 -18.27 22.31
N LYS A 177 15.86 -19.53 22.77
CA LYS A 177 16.22 -20.71 21.98
C LYS A 177 15.53 -20.81 20.61
N TYR A 178 14.33 -20.26 20.46
CA TYR A 178 13.60 -20.24 19.18
C TYR A 178 14.20 -19.22 18.22
N LEU A 179 14.66 -18.07 18.74
CA LEU A 179 15.37 -17.06 17.95
C LEU A 179 16.74 -17.58 17.50
N GLU A 180 17.44 -18.33 18.37
CA GLU A 180 18.73 -18.95 18.05
C GLU A 180 18.59 -20.09 17.02
N GLU A 181 17.53 -20.89 17.10
CA GLU A 181 17.28 -22.01 16.20
C GLU A 181 16.93 -21.56 14.77
N PHE A 182 16.07 -20.54 14.63
CA PHE A 182 15.54 -20.11 13.32
C PHE A 182 16.16 -18.82 12.78
N GLY A 183 16.85 -18.05 13.62
CA GLY A 183 17.32 -16.71 13.30
C GLY A 183 16.20 -15.67 13.36
N THR A 184 16.54 -14.45 13.82
CA THR A 184 15.57 -13.37 14.04
C THR A 184 14.88 -12.87 12.76
N VAL A 185 15.51 -13.03 11.60
CA VAL A 185 14.93 -12.70 10.28
C VAL A 185 14.57 -14.00 9.56
N SER A 186 13.41 -14.56 9.91
CA SER A 186 12.90 -15.83 9.37
C SER A 186 11.37 -15.86 9.32
N SER A 187 10.84 -16.79 8.55
CA SER A 187 9.41 -17.10 8.49
C SER A 187 8.85 -17.48 9.85
N GLU A 188 9.59 -18.32 10.57
CA GLU A 188 9.23 -18.87 11.87
C GLU A 188 9.08 -17.77 12.90
N VAL A 189 10.06 -16.85 12.96
CA VAL A 189 9.99 -15.71 13.87
C VAL A 189 8.88 -14.74 13.46
N ALA A 190 8.68 -14.46 12.17
CA ALA A 190 7.58 -13.60 11.71
C ALA A 190 6.20 -14.16 12.08
N GLY A 191 5.97 -15.45 11.83
CA GLY A 191 4.74 -16.15 12.21
C GLY A 191 4.54 -16.16 13.72
N LYS A 192 5.60 -16.49 14.49
CA LYS A 192 5.55 -16.45 15.95
C LYS A 192 5.24 -15.06 16.48
N MET A 193 5.83 -14.01 15.90
CA MET A 193 5.52 -12.63 16.27
C MET A 193 4.04 -12.32 16.05
N ALA A 194 3.47 -12.71 14.92
CA ALA A 194 2.06 -12.51 14.58
C ALA A 194 1.10 -13.20 15.56
N GLU A 195 1.34 -14.48 15.86
CA GLU A 195 0.54 -15.22 16.83
C GLU A 195 0.62 -14.61 18.23
N ARG A 196 1.83 -14.27 18.65
CA ARG A 196 2.08 -13.83 20.03
C ARG A 196 1.54 -12.43 20.26
N VAL A 197 1.61 -11.53 19.29
CA VAL A 197 0.98 -10.21 19.43
C VAL A 197 -0.54 -10.31 19.49
N ARG A 198 -1.15 -11.16 18.66
CA ARG A 198 -2.59 -11.40 18.69
C ARG A 198 -3.07 -11.85 20.08
N ILE A 199 -2.39 -12.85 20.64
CA ILE A 199 -2.71 -13.40 21.96
C ILE A 199 -2.47 -12.38 23.07
N LYS A 200 -1.33 -11.67 23.04
CA LYS A 200 -0.95 -10.71 24.08
C LYS A 200 -1.89 -9.50 24.11
N ALA A 201 -2.27 -9.01 22.93
CA ALA A 201 -3.13 -7.86 22.75
C ALA A 201 -4.61 -8.16 22.73
N ILE A 202 -4.99 -9.44 22.79
CA ILE A 202 -6.39 -9.89 22.72
C ILE A 202 -7.06 -9.27 21.48
N SER A 203 -6.36 -9.32 20.35
CA SER A 203 -6.85 -8.88 19.05
C SER A 203 -7.29 -10.07 18.20
N ASP A 204 -8.11 -9.83 17.20
CA ASP A 204 -8.54 -10.86 16.25
C ASP A 204 -7.47 -11.10 15.17
N VAL A 205 -6.72 -10.04 14.83
CA VAL A 205 -5.65 -10.03 13.85
C VAL A 205 -4.33 -9.64 14.50
N GLY A 206 -3.32 -10.49 14.40
CA GLY A 206 -1.94 -10.17 14.74
C GLY A 206 -1.05 -10.11 13.51
N ILE A 207 -0.24 -9.07 13.40
CA ILE A 207 0.80 -8.97 12.37
C ILE A 207 2.18 -9.06 13.02
N GLY A 208 3.06 -9.90 12.50
CA GLY A 208 4.47 -9.94 12.86
C GLY A 208 5.33 -9.57 11.67
N VAL A 209 6.34 -8.71 11.84
CA VAL A 209 7.27 -8.36 10.76
C VAL A 209 8.71 -8.28 11.26
N THR A 210 9.60 -8.96 10.54
CA THR A 210 11.05 -8.98 10.77
C THR A 210 11.80 -9.00 9.44
N GLY A 211 12.95 -8.34 9.36
CA GLY A 211 13.60 -8.11 8.08
C GLY A 211 14.87 -7.29 8.20
N TYR A 212 15.57 -7.19 7.08
CA TYR A 212 16.72 -6.31 6.92
C TYR A 212 16.28 -5.02 6.23
N THR A 213 16.83 -3.90 6.71
CA THR A 213 16.76 -2.61 6.01
C THR A 213 18.17 -2.20 5.64
N THR A 214 18.32 -1.35 4.64
CA THR A 214 19.64 -0.87 4.24
C THR A 214 20.39 -0.13 5.36
N SER A 215 21.72 -0.17 5.28
CA SER A 215 22.67 0.52 6.16
C SER A 215 23.61 1.41 5.33
N ASP A 216 24.56 2.10 5.96
CA ASP A 216 25.56 2.88 5.23
C ASP A 216 26.44 2.01 4.29
N MET A 217 26.50 0.71 4.55
CA MET A 217 27.05 -0.29 3.63
C MET A 217 25.94 -1.25 3.17
N PRO A 218 25.54 -1.20 1.89
CA PRO A 218 24.52 -2.10 1.36
C PRO A 218 24.96 -3.56 1.47
N ALA A 219 24.05 -4.42 1.94
CA ALA A 219 24.26 -5.86 2.03
C ALA A 219 23.37 -6.62 1.02
N PRO A 220 23.76 -7.84 0.59
CA PRO A 220 22.96 -8.64 -0.35
C PRO A 220 21.53 -8.95 0.14
N GLU A 221 21.33 -8.96 1.46
CA GLU A 221 20.03 -9.26 2.08
C GLU A 221 19.19 -7.99 2.34
N ASP A 222 19.70 -6.80 2.00
CA ASP A 222 18.99 -5.55 2.22
C ASP A 222 17.59 -5.59 1.60
N GLY A 223 16.60 -5.20 2.40
CA GLY A 223 15.22 -5.16 1.96
C GLY A 223 14.47 -6.48 2.04
N LEU A 224 15.14 -7.62 2.26
CA LEU A 224 14.48 -8.89 2.54
C LEU A 224 13.75 -8.81 3.87
N PHE A 225 12.48 -9.23 3.88
CA PHE A 225 11.68 -9.30 5.09
C PHE A 225 10.70 -10.46 5.05
N TYR A 226 10.33 -10.91 6.24
CA TYR A 226 9.30 -11.90 6.51
C TYR A 226 8.17 -11.23 7.28
N TYR A 227 6.95 -11.64 6.99
CA TYR A 227 5.80 -11.19 7.73
C TYR A 227 4.81 -12.33 7.96
N GLY A 228 4.14 -12.27 9.11
CA GLY A 228 3.08 -13.18 9.50
C GLY A 228 1.77 -12.42 9.69
N ILE A 229 0.65 -13.03 9.27
CA ILE A 229 -0.71 -12.58 9.54
C ILE A 229 -1.43 -13.72 10.26
N SER A 230 -1.73 -13.50 11.53
CA SER A 230 -2.42 -14.44 12.39
C SER A 230 -3.87 -13.97 12.55
N PHE A 231 -4.83 -14.70 12.01
CA PHE A 231 -6.25 -14.34 12.00
C PHE A 231 -7.10 -15.58 12.32
N HIS A 232 -7.80 -15.57 13.45
CA HIS A 232 -8.51 -16.75 13.98
C HIS A 232 -7.60 -18.01 14.06
N ASP A 233 -7.96 -19.10 13.39
CA ASP A 233 -7.16 -20.34 13.37
C ASP A 233 -6.17 -20.39 12.19
N THR A 234 -6.08 -19.30 11.42
CA THR A 234 -5.22 -19.20 10.25
C THR A 234 -3.96 -18.41 10.58
N LEU A 235 -2.80 -18.97 10.22
CA LEU A 235 -1.52 -18.27 10.20
C LEU A 235 -0.98 -18.28 8.77
N ILE A 236 -0.86 -17.10 8.18
CA ILE A 236 -0.21 -16.90 6.88
C ILE A 236 1.18 -16.33 7.16
N VAL A 237 2.21 -16.93 6.57
CA VAL A 237 3.58 -16.45 6.64
C VAL A 237 4.10 -16.35 5.22
N ASP A 238 4.72 -15.21 4.90
CA ASP A 238 5.30 -14.98 3.59
C ASP A 238 6.56 -14.11 3.72
N LYS A 239 7.27 -13.95 2.61
CA LYS A 239 8.46 -13.12 2.51
C LYS A 239 8.44 -12.29 1.25
N ASP A 240 9.11 -11.14 1.30
CA ASP A 240 9.33 -10.32 0.12
C ASP A 240 10.64 -9.52 0.24
N CYS A 241 11.02 -8.83 -0.82
CA CYS A 241 12.21 -7.98 -0.87
C CYS A 241 11.86 -6.63 -1.52
N VAL A 242 12.35 -5.53 -0.96
CA VAL A 242 12.13 -4.17 -1.48
C VAL A 242 13.44 -3.42 -1.58
N GLU A 243 13.50 -2.43 -2.46
CA GLU A 243 14.69 -1.62 -2.68
C GLU A 243 14.44 -0.16 -2.28
N GLY A 244 15.52 0.61 -2.15
CA GLY A 244 15.48 2.04 -1.84
C GLY A 244 16.16 2.38 -0.52
N THR A 245 15.95 3.60 -0.05
CA THR A 245 16.45 4.04 1.25
C THR A 245 15.69 3.34 2.40
N ARG A 246 16.22 3.41 3.62
CA ARG A 246 15.61 2.76 4.80
C ARG A 246 14.13 3.12 4.99
N ASP A 247 13.77 4.40 4.83
CA ASP A 247 12.38 4.84 5.03
C ASP A 247 11.46 4.37 3.89
N GLU A 248 11.99 4.29 2.67
CA GLU A 248 11.26 3.78 1.52
C GLU A 248 11.01 2.28 1.65
N MET A 249 12.03 1.51 2.06
CA MET A 249 11.88 0.08 2.35
C MET A 249 10.81 -0.16 3.41
N ARG A 250 10.83 0.60 4.53
CA ARG A 250 9.80 0.48 5.58
C ARG A 250 8.40 0.79 5.05
N PHE A 251 8.27 1.83 4.23
CA PHE A 251 6.98 2.19 3.64
C PHE A 251 6.48 1.10 2.67
N ASP A 252 7.36 0.56 1.84
CA ASP A 252 7.00 -0.44 0.85
C ASP A 252 6.69 -1.80 1.50
N GLN A 253 7.47 -2.21 2.51
CA GLN A 253 7.19 -3.36 3.38
C GLN A 253 5.79 -3.29 3.98
N THR A 254 5.45 -2.15 4.58
CA THR A 254 4.13 -1.97 5.20
C THR A 254 2.99 -1.92 4.17
N THR A 255 3.26 -1.43 2.96
CA THR A 255 2.27 -1.43 1.87
C THR A 255 1.95 -2.86 1.42
N ILE A 256 2.97 -3.70 1.24
CA ILE A 256 2.81 -5.12 0.89
C ILE A 256 1.99 -5.85 1.97
N ILE A 257 2.36 -5.65 3.24
CA ILE A 257 1.67 -6.29 4.38
C ILE A 257 0.19 -5.88 4.45
N LEU A 258 -0.11 -4.58 4.32
CA LEU A 258 -1.50 -4.09 4.35
C LEU A 258 -2.31 -4.59 3.14
N TRP A 259 -1.71 -4.67 1.96
CA TRP A 259 -2.35 -5.25 0.78
C TRP A 259 -2.66 -6.73 0.97
N ARG A 260 -1.72 -7.48 1.55
CA ARG A 260 -1.93 -8.90 1.85
C ARG A 260 -3.02 -9.07 2.92
N LEU A 261 -3.00 -8.28 3.98
CA LEU A 261 -4.05 -8.28 5.00
C LEU A 261 -5.42 -7.96 4.40
N LEU A 262 -5.53 -6.94 3.55
CA LEU A 262 -6.79 -6.58 2.90
C LEU A 262 -7.36 -7.76 2.09
N SER A 263 -6.50 -8.55 1.44
CA SER A 263 -6.92 -9.76 0.73
C SER A 263 -7.49 -10.80 1.69
N VAL A 264 -6.79 -11.07 2.80
CA VAL A 264 -7.21 -12.02 3.84
C VAL A 264 -8.53 -11.63 4.49
N LEU A 265 -8.75 -10.33 4.75
CA LEU A 265 -9.99 -9.85 5.37
C LEU A 265 -11.19 -9.89 4.43
N LYS A 266 -10.97 -9.94 3.11
CA LYS A 266 -12.04 -10.00 2.10
C LYS A 266 -12.52 -11.43 1.83
N GLU A 267 -11.71 -12.43 2.15
CA GLU A 267 -12.10 -13.84 2.20
C GLU A 267 -13.09 -14.10 3.36
#